data_AF-A0AAE5S018-F1
#
_entry.id   AF-A0AAE5S018-F1
#
_cell.length_a   1.000
_cell.length_b   1.000
_cell.length_c   1.000
_cell.angle_alpha   90.00
_cell.angle_beta   90.00
_cell.angle_gamma   90.00
#
_symmetry.space_group_name_H-M   'P 1'
#
loop_
_entity.id
_entity.type
_entity.pdbx_description
1 polymer ?
#
loop_
_entity_poly.entity_id
_entity_poly.type
_entity_poly.pdbx_seq_one_letter_code
_entity_poly.pdbx_strand_id
1 'polypeptide(L)'
;MTILFKTTITEDKAFAKIEEALNTGREYDGYFSVADDDGETPLSWGPSMSGEEFLAKVREMLEVTWKAARFWVVYDRREDRGDSDAITMRNAAFRITRGYNGVIIASLSLLGRKDALQDLELIFVCFKEDFQRRNFRIRFENKPITSP
;
A
#
# COMPACT_ATOMS: atom_id res chain seq x y z
N MET A 1 -1.07 -19.88 -5.01
CA MET A 1 -0.07 -18.91 -5.54
C MET A 1 0.91 -18.55 -4.44
N THR A 2 2.19 -18.35 -4.76
CA THR A 2 3.21 -17.95 -3.76
C THR A 2 3.42 -16.45 -3.77
N ILE A 3 3.30 -15.82 -2.61
CA ILE A 3 3.43 -14.37 -2.41
C ILE A 3 4.71 -14.11 -1.62
N LEU A 4 5.47 -13.08 -2.02
CA LEU A 4 6.71 -12.68 -1.33
C LEU A 4 6.70 -11.19 -1.01
N PHE A 5 6.90 -10.87 0.26
CA PHE A 5 7.14 -9.51 0.74
C PHE A 5 8.64 -9.23 0.79
N LYS A 6 9.23 -8.69 -0.28
CA LYS A 6 10.70 -8.59 -0.40
C LYS A 6 11.26 -7.17 -0.54
N THR A 7 10.54 -6.27 -1.22
CA THR A 7 11.06 -4.93 -1.54
C THR A 7 10.41 -3.88 -0.64
N THR A 8 11.05 -3.60 0.49
CA THR A 8 10.60 -2.52 1.37
C THR A 8 11.23 -1.17 1.00
N ILE A 9 10.44 -0.11 1.14
CA ILE A 9 10.90 1.28 1.05
C ILE A 9 10.59 2.01 2.36
N THR A 10 11.29 3.11 2.63
CA THR A 10 10.97 3.97 3.77
C THR A 10 9.66 4.72 3.52
N GLU A 11 9.01 5.16 4.59
CA GLU A 11 7.81 6.00 4.54
C GLU A 11 8.07 7.25 3.71
N ASP A 12 9.16 7.98 4.00
CA ASP A 12 9.57 9.18 3.25
C ASP A 12 9.72 8.91 1.74
N LYS A 13 10.30 7.77 1.37
CA LYS A 13 10.45 7.38 -0.04
C LYS A 13 9.11 7.02 -0.67
N ALA A 14 8.19 6.42 0.08
CA ALA A 14 6.83 6.15 -0.37
C ALA A 14 6.10 7.46 -0.66
N PHE A 15 6.10 8.40 0.29
CA PHE A 15 5.49 9.73 0.11
C PHE A 15 6.09 10.47 -1.09
N ALA A 16 7.42 10.51 -1.21
CA ALA A 16 8.09 11.14 -2.34
C ALA A 16 7.66 10.54 -3.69
N LYS A 17 7.53 9.20 -3.79
CA LYS A 17 7.06 8.53 -5.01
C LYS A 17 5.62 8.90 -5.36
N ILE A 18 4.73 8.98 -4.36
CA ILE A 18 3.32 9.36 -4.57
C ILE A 18 3.24 10.79 -5.11
N GLU A 19 3.97 11.71 -4.48
CA GLU A 19 4.02 13.11 -4.90
C GLU A 19 4.60 13.26 -6.30
N GLU A 20 5.72 12.60 -6.58
CA GLU A 20 6.36 12.61 -7.90
C GLU A 20 5.38 12.10 -8.97
N ALA A 21 4.74 10.94 -8.74
CA ALA A 21 3.79 10.36 -9.69
C ALA A 21 2.65 11.34 -10.01
N LEU A 22 2.02 11.94 -8.99
CA LEU A 22 0.86 12.81 -9.16
C LEU A 22 1.22 14.21 -9.67
N ASN A 23 2.47 14.67 -9.48
CA ASN A 23 2.94 15.97 -9.97
C ASN A 23 3.52 15.93 -11.40
N THR A 24 3.65 14.76 -12.02
CA THR A 24 4.19 14.62 -13.39
C THR A 24 3.29 15.21 -14.49
N GLY A 25 2.05 15.60 -14.18
CA GLY A 25 1.06 16.07 -15.16
C GLY A 25 0.54 14.97 -16.08
N ARG A 26 0.82 13.71 -15.76
CA ARG A 26 0.38 12.54 -16.52
C ARG A 26 -1.04 12.14 -16.11
N GLU A 27 -1.72 11.44 -17.01
CA GLU A 27 -3.03 10.88 -16.74
C GLU A 27 -2.89 9.52 -16.04
N TYR A 28 -3.42 9.44 -14.83
CA TYR A 28 -3.53 8.21 -14.05
C TYR A 28 -4.99 7.89 -13.76
N ASP A 29 -5.26 6.60 -13.57
CA ASP A 29 -6.38 6.15 -12.76
C ASP A 29 -5.83 5.74 -11.39
N GLY A 30 -6.33 6.36 -10.33
CA GLY A 30 -5.90 6.09 -8.96
C GLY A 30 -6.92 5.28 -8.19
N TYR A 31 -6.41 4.38 -7.37
CA TYR A 31 -7.18 3.68 -6.36
C TYR A 31 -6.37 3.63 -5.07
N PHE A 32 -7.00 4.02 -3.98
CA PHE A 32 -6.45 3.89 -2.65
C PHE A 32 -7.48 3.18 -1.78
N SER A 33 -7.06 2.30 -0.90
CA SER A 33 -7.95 1.77 0.13
C SER A 33 -7.22 1.53 1.44
N VAL A 34 -7.97 1.62 2.52
CA VAL A 34 -7.52 1.33 3.89
C VAL A 34 -8.43 0.24 4.43
N ALA A 35 -7.84 -0.85 4.91
CA ALA A 35 -8.55 -1.97 5.50
C ALA A 35 -8.07 -2.23 6.91
N ASP A 36 -9.00 -2.37 7.84
CA ASP A 36 -8.77 -2.73 9.23
C ASP A 36 -9.79 -3.80 9.68
N ASP A 37 -9.91 -4.02 11.00
CA ASP A 37 -10.84 -5.00 11.56
C ASP A 37 -12.32 -4.61 11.35
N ASP A 38 -12.62 -3.32 11.12
CA ASP A 38 -13.97 -2.79 10.97
C ASP A 38 -14.44 -2.76 9.50
N GLY A 39 -13.50 -2.79 8.54
CA GLY A 39 -13.82 -2.97 7.13
C GLY A 39 -12.81 -2.35 6.18
N GLU A 40 -13.22 -2.17 4.92
CA GLU A 40 -12.43 -1.49 3.89
C GLU A 40 -13.06 -0.14 3.55
N THR A 41 -12.24 0.92 3.58
CA THR A 41 -12.60 2.27 3.14
C THR A 41 -11.88 2.58 1.82
N PRO A 42 -12.57 2.51 0.67
CA PRO A 42 -11.98 2.80 -0.63
C PRO A 42 -12.04 4.29 -0.99
N LEU A 43 -11.06 4.72 -1.78
CA LEU A 43 -10.96 6.00 -2.46
C LEU A 43 -10.57 5.74 -3.92
N SER A 44 -11.52 5.88 -4.83
CA SER A 44 -11.29 5.75 -6.26
C SER A 44 -11.18 7.11 -6.93
N TRP A 45 -10.34 7.20 -7.96
CA TRP A 45 -10.24 8.39 -8.80
C TRP A 45 -11.56 8.67 -9.51
N GLY A 46 -12.16 9.82 -9.24
CA GLY A 46 -13.45 10.22 -9.81
C GLY A 46 -13.31 10.85 -11.21
N PRO A 47 -14.38 10.84 -12.04
CA PRO A 47 -14.34 11.39 -13.41
C PRO A 47 -13.87 12.84 -13.56
N SER A 48 -14.01 13.66 -12.50
CA SER A 48 -13.60 15.07 -12.46
C SER A 48 -12.51 15.37 -11.43
N MET A 49 -11.94 14.35 -10.81
CA MET A 49 -10.94 14.51 -9.76
C MET A 49 -9.58 14.84 -10.37
N SER A 50 -8.93 15.89 -9.89
CA SER A 50 -7.56 16.20 -10.28
C SER A 50 -6.57 15.33 -9.50
N GLY A 51 -5.35 15.19 -10.02
CA GLY A 51 -4.27 14.51 -9.29
C GLY A 51 -3.92 15.18 -7.97
N GLU A 52 -4.02 16.51 -7.90
CA GLU A 52 -3.84 17.28 -6.65
C GLU A 52 -4.95 16.98 -5.63
N GLU A 53 -6.22 16.91 -6.07
CA GLU A 53 -7.33 16.55 -5.20
C GLU A 53 -7.18 15.11 -4.68
N PHE A 54 -6.81 14.17 -5.56
CA PHE A 54 -6.56 12.79 -5.17
C PHE A 54 -5.40 12.69 -4.17
N LEU A 55 -4.28 13.39 -4.43
CA LEU A 55 -3.12 13.45 -3.53
C LEU A 55 -3.52 13.98 -2.15
N ALA A 56 -4.33 15.04 -2.08
CA ALA A 56 -4.80 15.61 -0.83
C ALA A 56 -5.59 14.58 0.00
N LYS A 57 -6.51 13.84 -0.64
CA LYS A 57 -7.31 12.80 0.02
C LYS A 57 -6.46 11.60 0.47
N VAL A 58 -5.52 11.16 -0.37
CA VAL A 58 -4.57 10.10 0.00
C VAL A 58 -3.74 10.52 1.21
N ARG A 59 -3.24 11.77 1.24
CA ARG A 59 -2.49 12.31 2.39
C ARG A 59 -3.35 12.34 3.66
N GLU A 60 -4.59 12.80 3.56
CA GLU A 60 -5.52 12.81 4.70
C GLU A 60 -5.73 11.41 5.28
N MET A 61 -6.03 10.42 4.43
CA MET A 61 -6.24 9.04 4.87
C MET A 61 -4.95 8.41 5.44
N LEU A 62 -3.79 8.70 4.85
CA LEU A 62 -2.49 8.26 5.36
C LEU A 62 -2.17 8.91 6.71
N GLU A 63 -2.52 10.18 6.92
CA GLU A 63 -2.35 10.85 8.21
C GLU A 63 -3.25 10.23 9.29
N VAL A 64 -4.51 9.94 8.97
CA VAL A 64 -5.42 9.20 9.87
C VAL A 64 -4.86 7.82 10.21
N THR A 65 -4.40 7.09 9.19
CA THR A 65 -3.75 5.77 9.35
C THR A 65 -2.53 5.87 10.26
N TRP A 66 -1.72 6.90 10.11
CA TRP A 66 -0.49 7.10 10.89
C TRP A 66 -0.79 7.38 12.36
N LYS A 67 -1.84 8.16 12.65
CA LYS A 67 -2.30 8.44 14.02
C LYS A 67 -2.80 7.17 14.71
N ALA A 68 -3.45 6.26 13.97
CA ALA A 68 -3.98 5.01 14.51
C ALA A 68 -2.93 3.90 14.65
N ALA A 69 -2.02 3.79 13.67
CA ALA A 69 -1.02 2.71 13.57
C ALA A 69 0.30 3.26 13.01
N ARG A 70 1.18 3.75 13.88
CA ARG A 70 2.36 4.56 13.49
C ARG A 70 3.55 3.80 12.91
N PHE A 71 3.60 2.48 13.04
CA PHE A 71 4.79 1.70 12.67
C PHE A 71 4.58 1.00 11.33
N TRP A 72 5.09 1.56 10.24
CA TRP A 72 4.77 1.06 8.89
C TRP A 72 5.85 0.14 8.32
N VAL A 73 5.41 -0.76 7.44
CA VAL A 73 6.25 -1.43 6.44
C VAL A 73 5.62 -1.15 5.09
N VAL A 74 6.35 -0.49 4.20
CA VAL A 74 5.84 -0.15 2.87
C VAL A 74 6.53 -1.02 1.84
N TYR A 75 5.74 -1.72 1.03
CA TYR A 75 6.20 -2.52 -0.08
C TYR A 75 5.95 -1.79 -1.39
N ASP A 76 7.01 -1.59 -2.15
CA ASP A 76 6.95 -1.15 -3.54
C ASP A 76 6.72 -2.41 -4.39
N ARG A 77 5.55 -2.52 -5.03
CA ARG A 77 5.22 -3.64 -5.91
C ARG A 77 5.58 -3.27 -7.33
N ARG A 78 6.29 -4.17 -8.03
CA ARG A 78 6.52 -4.02 -9.48
C ARG A 78 6.35 -5.30 -10.26
N GLU A 79 5.66 -5.18 -11.39
CA GLU A 79 5.49 -6.28 -12.34
C GLU A 79 6.81 -6.78 -12.91
N ASP A 80 7.75 -5.89 -13.23
CA ASP A 80 9.07 -6.24 -13.79
C ASP A 80 9.93 -7.10 -12.85
N ARG A 81 9.63 -7.10 -11.54
CA ARG A 81 10.27 -7.94 -10.52
C ARG A 81 9.54 -9.26 -10.29
N GLY A 82 8.47 -9.53 -11.04
CA GLY A 82 7.61 -10.69 -10.85
C GLY A 82 6.86 -10.65 -9.51
N ASP A 83 6.59 -9.46 -8.98
CA ASP A 83 5.83 -9.31 -7.74
C ASP A 83 4.36 -9.69 -8.00
N SER A 84 3.72 -10.34 -7.02
CA SER A 84 2.28 -10.63 -7.09
C SER A 84 1.49 -9.34 -7.28
N ASP A 85 0.26 -9.45 -7.81
CA ASP A 85 -0.61 -8.29 -7.98
C ASP A 85 -0.93 -7.61 -6.63
N ALA A 86 -1.20 -6.31 -6.66
CA ALA A 86 -1.39 -5.51 -5.46
C ALA A 86 -2.56 -6.01 -4.59
N ILE A 87 -3.66 -6.48 -5.20
CA ILE A 87 -4.82 -7.03 -4.49
C ILE A 87 -4.44 -8.32 -3.76
N THR A 88 -3.73 -9.23 -4.41
CA THR A 88 -3.23 -10.47 -3.81
C THR A 88 -2.27 -10.19 -2.67
N MET A 89 -1.33 -9.26 -2.84
CA MET A 89 -0.40 -8.85 -1.78
C MET A 89 -1.14 -8.23 -0.58
N ARG A 90 -2.07 -7.30 -0.82
CA ARG A 90 -2.92 -6.68 0.20
C ARG A 90 -3.74 -7.72 0.98
N ASN A 91 -4.42 -8.62 0.28
CA ASN A 91 -5.25 -9.65 0.89
C ASN A 91 -4.40 -10.63 1.72
N ALA A 92 -3.20 -10.96 1.25
CA ALA A 92 -2.26 -11.76 2.02
C ALA A 92 -1.77 -11.04 3.26
N ALA A 93 -1.42 -9.74 3.16
CA ALA A 93 -1.04 -8.92 4.30
C ALA A 93 -2.16 -8.91 5.36
N PHE A 94 -3.39 -8.59 4.95
CA PHE A 94 -4.55 -8.59 5.83
C PHE A 94 -4.75 -9.94 6.53
N ARG A 95 -4.66 -11.05 5.79
CA ARG A 95 -4.81 -12.40 6.34
C ARG A 95 -3.74 -12.73 7.38
N ILE A 96 -2.47 -12.49 7.08
CA ILE A 96 -1.37 -12.87 7.97
C ILE A 96 -1.26 -11.94 9.19
N THR A 97 -1.86 -10.75 9.13
CA THR A 97 -1.88 -9.81 10.25
C THR A 97 -3.10 -9.92 11.16
N ARG A 98 -4.10 -10.76 10.86
CA ARG A 98 -5.30 -10.98 11.71
C ARG A 98 -5.01 -11.33 13.18
N GLY A 99 -3.82 -11.84 13.49
CA GLY A 99 -3.41 -12.12 14.87
C GLY A 99 -2.85 -10.92 15.63
N TYR A 100 -2.68 -9.78 14.97
CA TYR A 100 -2.20 -8.53 15.57
C TYR A 100 -3.37 -7.57 15.73
N ASN A 101 -3.60 -7.08 16.95
CA ASN A 101 -4.64 -6.10 17.21
C ASN A 101 -4.23 -4.72 16.65
N GLY A 102 -5.14 -4.05 15.95
CA GLY A 102 -4.97 -2.69 15.45
C GLY A 102 -3.99 -2.58 14.29
N VAL A 103 -3.94 -3.59 13.42
CA VAL A 103 -3.21 -3.49 12.15
C VAL A 103 -4.11 -2.92 11.08
N ILE A 104 -3.57 -1.94 10.35
CA ILE A 104 -4.22 -1.32 9.20
C ILE A 104 -3.41 -1.68 7.96
N ILE A 105 -4.08 -2.13 6.90
CA ILE A 105 -3.48 -2.38 5.60
C ILE A 105 -3.96 -1.30 4.65
N ALA A 106 -3.06 -0.46 4.14
CA ALA A 106 -3.39 0.46 3.06
C ALA A 106 -2.78 -0.02 1.73
N SER A 107 -3.48 0.20 0.63
CA SER A 107 -2.96 -0.05 -0.72
C SER A 107 -3.22 1.14 -1.61
N LEU A 108 -2.22 1.54 -2.39
CA LEU A 108 -2.30 2.56 -3.41
C LEU A 108 -1.91 1.95 -4.75
N SER A 109 -2.71 2.19 -5.79
CA SER A 109 -2.35 1.97 -7.18
C SER A 109 -2.59 3.26 -7.95
N LEU A 110 -1.56 3.79 -8.60
CA LEU A 110 -1.65 4.83 -9.62
C LEU A 110 -1.27 4.18 -10.94
N LEU A 111 -2.26 3.94 -11.79
CA LEU A 111 -2.09 3.21 -13.04
C LEU A 111 -2.04 4.19 -14.21
N GLY A 112 -0.92 4.22 -14.92
CA GLY A 112 -0.71 5.13 -16.04
C GLY A 112 -1.57 4.71 -17.22
N ARG A 113 -2.44 5.60 -17.71
CA ARG A 113 -3.37 5.26 -18.82
C ARG A 113 -2.68 4.89 -20.14
N LYS A 114 -1.40 5.26 -20.29
CA LYS A 114 -0.63 5.11 -21.54
C LYS A 114 0.53 4.13 -21.42
N ASP A 115 1.04 3.88 -20.22
CA ASP A 115 2.27 3.12 -20.01
C ASP A 115 2.32 2.52 -18.60
N ALA A 116 2.23 1.18 -18.52
CA ALA A 116 2.28 0.43 -17.26
C ALA A 116 3.66 0.46 -16.59
N LEU A 117 4.73 0.82 -17.31
CA LEU A 117 6.06 1.01 -16.69
C LEU A 117 6.09 2.19 -15.71
N GLN A 118 5.04 3.01 -15.71
CA GLN A 118 4.89 4.19 -14.87
C GLN A 118 3.92 3.95 -13.71
N ASP A 119 3.41 2.72 -13.58
CA ASP A 119 2.51 2.37 -12.50
C ASP A 119 3.25 2.46 -11.16
N LEU A 120 2.58 3.10 -10.20
CA LEU A 120 3.02 3.12 -8.81
C LEU A 120 2.04 2.31 -7.98
N GLU A 121 2.52 1.18 -7.47
CA GLU A 121 1.74 0.33 -6.57
C GLU A 121 2.46 0.13 -5.24
N LEU A 122 1.79 0.54 -4.17
CA LEU A 122 2.33 0.54 -2.82
C LEU A 122 1.39 -0.20 -1.87
N ILE A 123 1.96 -1.06 -1.03
CA ILE A 123 1.22 -1.76 0.03
C ILE A 123 1.83 -1.36 1.36
N PHE A 124 1.03 -0.74 2.21
CA PHE A 124 1.39 -0.32 3.55
C PHE A 124 0.83 -1.33 4.55
N VAL A 125 1.70 -1.89 5.38
CA VAL A 125 1.32 -2.71 6.53
C VAL A 125 1.62 -1.90 7.78
N CYS A 126 0.58 -1.34 8.38
CA CYS A 126 0.67 -0.34 9.44
C CYS A 126 0.33 -0.97 10.78
N PHE A 127 1.28 -0.94 11.72
CA PHE A 127 1.13 -1.56 13.03
C PHE A 127 0.92 -0.50 14.12
N LYS A 128 0.05 -0.80 15.07
CA LYS A 128 -0.13 -0.01 16.28
C LYS A 128 1.11 -0.02 17.16
N GLU A 129 1.80 -1.16 17.24
CA GLU A 129 2.97 -1.34 18.11
C GLU A 129 4.19 -1.85 17.33
N ASP A 130 5.37 -1.29 17.61
CA ASP A 130 6.60 -1.62 16.88
C ASP A 130 7.00 -3.09 17.01
N PHE A 131 6.69 -3.73 18.14
CA PHE A 131 6.99 -5.16 18.30
C PHE A 131 6.20 -6.03 17.29
N GLN A 132 4.97 -5.62 16.94
CA GLN A 132 4.16 -6.31 15.92
C GLN A 132 4.83 -6.19 14.56
N ARG A 133 5.29 -4.98 14.20
CA ARG A 133 6.05 -4.70 12.98
C ARG A 133 7.31 -5.57 12.89
N ARG A 134 8.12 -5.58 13.96
CA ARG A 134 9.34 -6.40 14.02
C ARG A 134 9.04 -7.89 13.87
N ASN A 135 8.04 -8.39 14.59
CA ASN A 135 7.63 -9.79 14.51
C ASN A 135 7.12 -10.16 13.12
N PHE A 136 6.32 -9.29 12.49
CA PHE A 136 5.82 -9.48 11.13
C PHE A 136 6.99 -9.63 10.14
N ARG A 137 7.96 -8.71 10.20
CA ARG A 137 9.14 -8.77 9.33
C ARG A 137 9.93 -10.06 9.51
N ILE A 138 10.19 -10.45 10.76
CA ILE A 138 10.89 -11.72 11.07
C ILE A 138 10.13 -12.92 10.52
N ARG A 139 8.80 -12.94 10.61
CA ARG A 139 7.98 -14.11 10.25
C ARG A 139 7.67 -14.21 8.76
N PHE A 140 7.57 -13.09 8.05
CA PHE A 140 6.95 -13.06 6.72
C PHE A 140 7.77 -12.32 5.66
N GLU A 141 8.63 -11.37 6.02
CA GLU A 141 9.46 -10.67 5.04
C GLU A 141 10.48 -11.66 4.43
N ASN A 142 10.64 -11.59 3.11
CA ASN A 142 11.47 -12.48 2.30
C ASN A 142 11.12 -13.97 2.41
N LYS A 143 9.92 -14.30 2.91
CA LYS A 143 9.46 -15.69 3.06
C LYS A 143 8.27 -15.97 2.15
N PRO A 144 8.23 -17.14 1.51
CA PRO A 144 7.10 -17.50 0.66
C PRO A 144 5.85 -17.69 1.51
N ILE A 145 4.78 -17.01 1.14
CA ILE A 145 3.45 -17.17 1.72
C ILE A 145 2.59 -17.88 0.70
N THR A 146 2.13 -19.07 1.06
CA THR A 146 1.12 -19.78 0.28
C THR A 146 -0.24 -19.13 0.52
N SER A 147 -0.81 -18.54 -0.51
CA SER A 147 -2.26 -18.34 -0.54
C SER A 147 -2.91 -19.65 -1.00
N PRO A 148 -3.94 -20.16 -0.28
CA PRO A 148 -4.79 -21.22 -0.80
C PRO A 148 -5.36 -20.83 -2.17
#